data_AF-C1EDU2-F1
#
_entry.id   AF-C1EDU2-F1
#
_cell.length_a   1.000
_cell.length_b   1.000
_cell.length_c   1.000
_cell.angle_alpha   90.00
_cell.angle_beta   90.00
_cell.angle_gamma   90.00
#
_symmetry.space_group_name_H-M   'P 1'
#
loop_
_entity.id
_entity.type
_entity.pdbx_description
1 polymer ?
#
loop_
_entity_poly.entity_id
_entity_poly.type
_entity_poly.pdbx_seq_one_letter_code
_entity_poly.pdbx_strand_id
1 'polypeptide(L)'
;LVECAMLSALTGLLFHLSTLFRLDAYFGALFPLPIVIAAARNGPKAASRVAVVTSMLLFLISGPLRAVNYYCLHGAMAYSLGWAWTKRFSWWVSIPLSATVRSIGIFCSLMFTSLVLRENVMQLMVTQMMGLLDQIAANIGMSWMPTLGWVWAMALFFVLLNSLSYVVILHAVFTILL
;
A
#
# COMPACT_ATOMS: atom_id res chain seq x y z
N LEU A 1 3.55 7.91 24.79
CA LEU A 1 2.07 7.80 24.71
C LEU A 1 1.47 8.99 23.97
N VAL A 2 1.70 10.23 24.44
CA VAL A 2 1.21 11.47 23.78
C VAL A 2 1.65 11.56 22.32
N GLU A 3 2.94 11.33 22.04
CA GLU A 3 3.48 11.36 20.68
C GLU A 3 2.79 10.35 19.73
N CYS A 4 2.54 9.12 20.19
CA CYS A 4 1.85 8.11 19.37
C CYS A 4 0.41 8.53 19.06
N ALA A 5 -0.29 9.14 20.02
CA ALA A 5 -1.64 9.66 19.81
C ALA A 5 -1.65 10.83 18.81
N MET A 6 -0.66 11.73 18.90
CA MET A 6 -0.49 12.83 17.95
C MET A 6 -0.20 12.31 16.53
N LEU A 7 0.71 11.33 16.39
CA LEU A 7 1.05 10.73 15.09
C LEU A 7 -0.12 9.92 14.50
N SER A 8 -0.92 9.24 15.35
CA SER A 8 -2.13 8.57 14.87
C SER A 8 -3.22 9.54 14.41
N ALA A 9 -3.41 10.64 15.16
CA ALA A 9 -4.36 11.69 14.76
C ALA A 9 -3.91 12.37 13.46
N LEU A 10 -2.62 12.67 13.33
CA LEU A 10 -2.03 13.28 12.13
C LEU A 10 -2.19 12.39 10.90
N THR A 11 -1.90 11.08 11.01
CA THR A 11 -2.11 10.14 9.89
C THR A 11 -3.57 9.99 9.51
N GLY A 12 -4.48 9.91 10.49
CA GLY A 12 -5.91 9.83 10.26
C GLY A 12 -6.46 11.06 9.55
N LEU A 13 -6.09 12.25 10.02
CA LEU A 13 -6.47 13.53 9.40
C LEU A 13 -5.89 13.66 7.98
N LEU A 14 -4.62 13.34 7.81
CA LEU A 14 -3.94 13.43 6.52
C LEU A 14 -4.57 12.51 5.47
N PHE A 15 -4.87 11.26 5.86
CA PHE A 15 -5.55 10.32 4.98
C PHE A 15 -7.00 10.76 4.71
N HIS A 16 -7.71 11.26 5.72
CA HIS A 16 -9.06 11.76 5.50
C HIS A 16 -9.07 12.96 4.53
N LEU A 17 -8.19 13.94 4.72
CA LEU A 17 -8.03 15.07 3.80
C LEU A 17 -7.61 14.62 2.40
N SER A 18 -6.66 13.70 2.28
CA SER A 18 -6.21 13.23 0.95
C SER A 18 -7.37 12.60 0.17
N THR A 19 -8.22 11.82 0.85
CA THR A 19 -9.40 11.23 0.22
C THR A 19 -10.48 12.25 -0.16
N LEU A 20 -10.55 13.40 0.53
CA LEU A 20 -11.48 14.48 0.19
C LEU A 20 -10.99 15.28 -1.03
N PHE A 21 -9.70 15.61 -1.08
CA PHE A 21 -9.10 16.41 -2.16
C PHE A 21 -8.58 15.57 -3.34
N ARG A 22 -8.72 14.23 -3.28
CA ARG A 22 -8.17 13.27 -4.27
C ARG A 22 -6.65 13.41 -4.47
N LEU A 23 -5.93 13.67 -3.38
CA LEU A 23 -4.48 13.87 -3.39
C LEU A 23 -3.70 12.60 -2.98
N ASP A 24 -4.37 11.44 -3.00
CA ASP A 24 -3.77 10.15 -2.62
C ASP A 24 -2.55 9.78 -3.48
N ALA A 25 -2.53 10.21 -4.75
CA ALA A 25 -1.39 10.00 -5.64
C ALA A 25 -0.14 10.82 -5.25
N TYR A 26 -0.33 12.00 -4.65
CA TYR A 26 0.76 12.92 -4.30
C TYR A 26 1.22 12.73 -2.85
N PHE A 27 0.29 12.55 -1.91
CA PHE A 27 0.60 12.33 -0.49
C PHE A 27 0.81 10.86 -0.13
N GLY A 28 0.81 9.95 -1.12
CA GLY A 28 1.02 8.53 -0.91
C GLY A 28 2.25 8.21 -0.05
N ALA A 29 3.35 8.95 -0.22
CA ALA A 29 4.57 8.77 0.57
C ALA A 29 4.49 9.32 2.01
N LEU A 30 3.56 10.24 2.27
CA LEU A 30 3.45 10.91 3.57
C LEU A 30 2.61 10.10 4.57
N PHE A 31 1.72 9.22 4.11
CA PHE A 31 0.92 8.36 4.99
C PHE A 31 1.71 7.36 5.86
N PRO A 32 2.72 6.64 5.33
CA PRO A 32 3.52 5.72 6.14
C PRO A 32 4.52 6.43 7.06
N LEU A 33 4.83 7.71 6.81
CA LEU A 33 5.89 8.46 7.48
C LEU A 33 5.69 8.57 9.01
N PRO A 34 4.52 8.94 9.55
CA PRO A 34 4.33 9.02 11.00
C PRO A 34 4.40 7.67 11.71
N ILE A 35 4.01 6.57 11.04
CA ILE A 35 4.14 5.21 11.59
C ILE A 35 5.62 4.83 11.70
N VAL A 36 6.42 5.14 10.68
CA VAL A 36 7.87 4.85 10.68
C VAL A 36 8.60 5.71 11.70
N ILE A 37 8.24 6.99 11.86
CA ILE A 37 8.80 7.84 12.93
C ILE A 37 8.48 7.27 14.31
N ALA A 38 7.24 6.82 14.53
CA ALA A 38 6.86 6.17 15.78
C ALA A 38 7.69 4.90 16.02
N ALA A 39 7.96 4.12 14.97
CA ALA A 39 8.81 2.93 15.03
C ALA A 39 10.28 3.27 15.38
N ALA A 40 10.84 4.30 14.75
CA ALA A 40 12.22 4.71 14.94
C ALA A 40 12.48 5.24 16.36
N ARG A 41 11.54 6.03 16.90
CA ARG A 41 11.68 6.66 18.22
C ARG A 41 11.32 5.76 19.40
N ASN A 42 10.21 5.05 19.28
CA ASN A 42 9.61 4.32 20.41
C ASN A 42 9.57 2.79 20.18
N GLY A 43 10.19 2.31 19.09
CA GLY A 43 10.27 0.89 18.73
C GLY A 43 9.02 0.35 18.03
N PRO A 44 9.04 -0.96 17.65
CA PRO A 44 8.00 -1.56 16.81
C PRO A 44 6.64 -1.64 17.50
N LYS A 45 6.60 -1.77 18.84
CA LYS A 45 5.35 -1.79 19.60
C LYS A 45 4.60 -0.45 19.53
N ALA A 46 5.31 0.66 19.32
CA ALA A 46 4.67 1.96 19.15
C ALA A 46 4.06 2.10 17.76
N ALA A 47 4.77 1.61 16.73
CA ALA A 47 4.28 1.62 15.34
C ALA A 47 2.97 0.83 15.17
N SER A 48 2.86 -0.34 15.80
CA SER A 48 1.61 -1.12 15.75
C SER A 48 0.45 -0.41 16.41
N ARG A 49 0.69 0.27 17.56
CA ARG A 49 -0.34 1.08 18.23
C ARG A 49 -0.80 2.24 17.34
N VAL A 50 0.12 2.94 16.69
CA VAL A 50 -0.24 4.03 15.75
C VAL A 50 -1.08 3.48 14.61
N ALA A 51 -0.65 2.39 13.97
CA ALA A 51 -1.40 1.79 12.85
C ALA A 51 -2.82 1.34 13.25
N VAL A 52 -2.98 0.72 14.43
CA VAL A 52 -4.29 0.26 14.93
C VAL A 52 -5.17 1.44 15.35
N VAL A 53 -4.62 2.43 16.06
CA VAL A 53 -5.42 3.60 16.47
C VAL A 53 -5.87 4.40 15.25
N THR A 54 -4.99 4.60 14.26
CA THR A 54 -5.36 5.28 13.02
C THR A 54 -6.42 4.50 12.23
N SER A 55 -6.34 3.16 12.17
CA SER A 55 -7.35 2.36 11.48
C SER A 55 -8.71 2.42 12.18
N MET A 56 -8.74 2.39 13.52
CA MET A 56 -9.98 2.58 14.29
C MET A 56 -10.56 3.98 14.11
N LEU A 57 -9.71 5.01 14.07
CA LEU A 57 -10.14 6.39 13.82
C LEU A 57 -10.74 6.54 12.40
N LEU A 58 -10.08 5.97 11.40
CA LEU A 58 -10.57 5.95 10.02
C LEU A 58 -11.83 5.12 9.85
N PHE A 59 -11.97 4.04 10.61
CA PHE A 59 -13.19 3.24 10.63
C PHE A 59 -14.38 4.07 11.10
N LEU A 60 -14.19 4.85 12.18
CA LEU A 60 -15.22 5.71 12.75
C LEU A 60 -15.60 6.87 11.82
N ILE A 61 -14.61 7.52 11.19
CA ILE A 61 -14.82 8.75 10.41
C ILE A 61 -15.17 8.47 8.94
N SER A 62 -14.46 7.53 8.32
CA SER A 62 -14.45 7.31 6.86
C SER A 62 -15.11 6.00 6.43
N GLY A 63 -15.51 5.16 7.38
CA GLY A 63 -16.17 3.88 7.14
C GLY A 63 -15.22 2.70 6.97
N PRO A 64 -15.77 1.47 6.96
CA PRO A 64 -15.01 0.22 7.04
C PRO A 64 -14.08 0.00 5.84
N LEU A 65 -14.56 0.33 4.63
CA LEU A 65 -13.79 0.11 3.40
C LEU A 65 -12.48 0.91 3.38
N ARG A 66 -12.54 2.19 3.79
CA ARG A 66 -11.37 3.08 3.81
C ARG A 66 -10.38 2.71 4.90
N ALA A 67 -10.87 2.29 6.07
CA ALA A 67 -10.02 1.83 7.17
C ALA A 67 -9.20 0.60 6.79
N VAL A 68 -9.82 -0.39 6.15
CA VAL A 68 -9.13 -1.60 5.67
C VAL A 68 -8.15 -1.25 4.56
N ASN A 69 -8.56 -0.42 3.58
CA ASN A 69 -7.67 0.05 2.53
C ASN A 69 -6.40 0.71 3.10
N TYR A 70 -6.57 1.63 4.06
CA TYR A 70 -5.44 2.28 4.72
C TYR A 70 -4.52 1.27 5.41
N TYR A 71 -5.10 0.36 6.21
CA TYR A 71 -4.32 -0.62 6.97
C TYR A 71 -3.53 -1.55 6.04
N CYS A 72 -4.17 -2.08 5.00
CA CYS A 72 -3.54 -2.98 4.04
C CYS A 72 -2.49 -2.29 3.16
N LEU A 73 -2.79 -1.11 2.62
CA LEU A 73 -1.92 -0.44 1.64
C LEU A 73 -0.77 0.33 2.29
N HIS A 74 -1.01 0.95 3.45
CA HIS A 74 -0.04 1.85 4.09
C HIS A 74 0.39 1.36 5.47
N GLY A 75 -0.54 0.88 6.30
CA GLY A 75 -0.26 0.49 7.69
C GLY A 75 0.70 -0.71 7.81
N ALA A 76 0.39 -1.81 7.14
CA ALA A 76 1.20 -3.04 7.18
C ALA A 76 2.61 -2.82 6.60
N MET A 77 2.69 -2.12 5.46
CA MET A 77 3.95 -1.78 4.81
C MET A 77 4.81 -0.88 5.71
N ALA A 78 4.24 0.18 6.30
CA ALA A 78 4.95 1.07 7.20
C ALA A 78 5.46 0.37 8.46
N TYR A 79 4.65 -0.55 9.02
CA TYR A 79 5.08 -1.36 10.15
C TYR A 79 6.27 -2.27 9.79
N SER A 80 6.21 -2.96 8.66
CA SER A 80 7.30 -3.86 8.21
C SER A 80 8.62 -3.10 8.00
N LEU A 81 8.53 -1.89 7.42
CA LEU A 81 9.68 -1.03 7.18
C LEU A 81 10.24 -0.46 8.48
N GLY A 82 9.36 0.01 9.38
CA GLY A 82 9.76 0.50 10.71
C GLY A 82 10.41 -0.59 11.56
N TRP A 83 9.89 -1.82 11.50
CA TRP A 83 10.49 -2.97 12.17
C TRP A 83 11.87 -3.31 11.61
N ALA A 84 12.02 -3.36 10.28
CA ALA A 84 13.30 -3.60 9.63
C ALA A 84 14.34 -2.52 9.99
N TRP A 85 13.90 -1.27 10.15
CA TRP A 85 14.73 -0.15 10.57
C TRP A 85 15.20 -0.28 12.02
N THR A 86 14.30 -0.58 12.97
CA THR A 86 14.69 -0.80 14.37
C THR A 86 15.67 -1.96 14.51
N LYS A 87 15.58 -2.97 13.65
CA LYS A 87 16.49 -4.11 13.60
C LYS A 87 17.76 -3.88 12.79
N ARG A 88 17.95 -2.69 12.21
CA ARG A 88 19.13 -2.31 11.41
C ARG A 88 19.44 -3.29 10.29
N PHE A 89 18.41 -3.84 9.63
CA PHE A 89 18.63 -4.71 8.48
C PHE A 89 19.24 -3.95 7.30
N SER A 90 20.02 -4.66 6.49
CA SER A 90 20.59 -4.11 5.26
C SER A 90 19.49 -3.72 4.28
N TRP A 91 19.82 -2.76 3.42
CA TRP A 91 18.90 -2.24 2.39
C TRP A 91 18.37 -3.35 1.48
N TRP A 92 19.23 -4.33 1.18
CA TRP A 92 18.93 -5.50 0.37
C TRP A 92 17.85 -6.41 0.96
N VAL A 93 17.60 -6.36 2.27
CA VAL A 93 16.58 -7.18 2.93
C VAL A 93 15.33 -6.35 3.26
N SER A 94 15.50 -5.09 3.66
CA SER A 94 14.38 -4.24 4.07
C SER A 94 13.46 -3.86 2.91
N ILE A 95 14.01 -3.58 1.72
CA ILE A 95 13.22 -3.24 0.52
C ILE A 95 12.34 -4.43 0.09
N PRO A 96 12.89 -5.61 -0.25
CA PRO A 96 12.05 -6.70 -0.76
C PRO A 96 11.04 -7.19 0.28
N LEU A 97 11.39 -7.16 1.57
CA LEU A 97 10.45 -7.52 2.64
C LEU A 97 9.25 -6.56 2.68
N SER A 98 9.49 -5.26 2.68
CA SER A 98 8.38 -4.28 2.73
C SER A 98 7.62 -4.17 1.40
N ALA A 99 8.27 -4.44 0.27
CA ALA A 99 7.63 -4.53 -1.05
C ALA A 99 6.68 -5.73 -1.17
N THR A 100 7.09 -6.90 -0.67
CA THR A 100 6.21 -8.09 -0.65
C THR A 100 5.02 -7.89 0.28
N VAL A 101 5.22 -7.29 1.46
CA VAL A 101 4.13 -6.91 2.37
C VAL A 101 3.16 -5.93 1.69
N ARG A 102 3.67 -4.93 0.95
CA ARG A 102 2.82 -3.99 0.20
C ARG A 102 2.03 -4.69 -0.91
N SER A 103 2.65 -5.58 -1.66
CA SER A 103 1.97 -6.34 -2.73
C SER A 103 0.85 -7.21 -2.17
N ILE A 104 1.09 -7.90 -1.06
CA ILE A 104 0.05 -8.65 -0.34
C ILE A 104 -1.07 -7.70 0.14
N GLY A 105 -0.70 -6.52 0.64
CA GLY A 105 -1.64 -5.48 1.04
C GLY A 105 -2.56 -5.01 -0.09
N ILE A 106 -2.03 -4.85 -1.31
CA ILE A 106 -2.82 -4.49 -2.50
C ILE A 106 -3.85 -5.58 -2.81
N PHE A 107 -3.43 -6.85 -2.86
CA PHE A 107 -4.35 -7.97 -3.10
C PHE A 107 -5.41 -8.11 -2.01
N CYS A 108 -5.02 -7.94 -0.74
CA CYS A 108 -5.94 -7.98 0.39
C CYS A 108 -6.98 -6.85 0.31
N SER A 109 -6.55 -5.65 -0.05
CA SER A 109 -7.45 -4.51 -0.24
C SER A 109 -8.44 -4.73 -1.38
N LEU A 110 -7.98 -5.30 -2.50
CA LEU A 110 -8.83 -5.65 -3.64
C LEU A 110 -9.86 -6.72 -3.28
N MET A 111 -9.46 -7.76 -2.54
CA MET A 111 -10.37 -8.78 -2.02
C MET A 111 -11.45 -8.18 -1.12
N PHE A 112 -11.06 -7.32 -0.19
CA PHE A 112 -12.02 -6.69 0.71
C PHE A 112 -12.98 -5.76 -0.03
N THR A 113 -12.46 -5.01 -1.00
CA THR A 113 -13.27 -4.13 -1.87
C THR A 113 -14.27 -4.95 -2.69
N SER A 114 -13.86 -6.12 -3.19
CA SER A 114 -14.73 -7.07 -3.89
C SER A 114 -15.85 -7.59 -3.01
N LEU A 115 -15.56 -7.94 -1.75
CA LEU A 115 -16.57 -8.38 -0.79
C LEU A 115 -17.59 -7.28 -0.47
N VAL A 116 -17.12 -6.04 -0.29
CA VAL A 116 -17.98 -4.90 0.06
C VAL A 116 -18.89 -4.51 -1.12
N LEU A 117 -18.35 -4.48 -2.34
CA LEU A 117 -19.12 -4.14 -3.54
C LEU A 117 -20.02 -5.29 -4.02
N ARG A 118 -19.86 -6.51 -3.46
CA ARG A 118 -20.52 -7.75 -3.92
C ARG A 118 -20.29 -8.06 -5.40
N GLU A 119 -19.20 -7.52 -5.95
CA GLU A 119 -18.78 -7.72 -7.33
C GLU A 119 -17.35 -8.26 -7.34
N ASN A 120 -17.04 -9.11 -8.31
CA ASN A 120 -15.68 -9.61 -8.52
C ASN A 120 -14.84 -8.54 -9.22
N VAL A 121 -14.48 -7.48 -8.49
CA VAL A 121 -13.66 -6.35 -9.00
C VAL A 121 -12.37 -6.85 -9.62
N MET A 122 -11.77 -7.89 -9.04
CA MET A 122 -10.56 -8.51 -9.56
C MET A 122 -10.79 -9.17 -10.92
N GLN A 123 -11.90 -9.90 -11.09
CA GLN A 123 -12.27 -10.48 -12.38
C GLN A 123 -12.58 -9.40 -13.41
N LEU A 124 -13.24 -8.32 -12.99
CA LEU A 124 -13.51 -7.16 -13.84
C LEU A 124 -12.21 -6.50 -14.31
N MET A 125 -11.22 -6.31 -13.43
CA MET A 125 -9.92 -5.77 -13.82
C MET A 125 -9.19 -6.69 -14.80
N VAL A 126 -9.23 -8.01 -14.58
CA VAL A 126 -8.60 -8.98 -15.47
C VAL A 126 -9.24 -8.97 -16.87
N THR A 127 -10.57 -8.87 -16.97
CA THR A 127 -11.25 -8.80 -18.28
C THR A 127 -10.94 -7.49 -19.01
N GLN A 128 -10.85 -6.37 -18.30
CA GLN A 128 -10.41 -5.09 -18.88
C GLN A 128 -8.96 -5.17 -19.37
N MET A 129 -8.05 -5.78 -18.61
CA MET A 129 -6.66 -5.97 -19.03
C MET A 129 -6.54 -6.91 -20.23
N MET A 130 -7.34 -7.97 -20.30
CA MET A 130 -7.42 -8.84 -21.49
C MET A 130 -7.81 -8.04 -22.73
N GLY A 131 -8.84 -7.19 -22.64
CA GLY A 131 -9.28 -6.33 -23.74
C GLY A 131 -8.21 -5.35 -24.20
N LEU A 132 -7.49 -4.72 -23.26
CA LEU A 132 -6.38 -3.82 -23.59
C LEU A 132 -5.20 -4.55 -24.26
N LEU A 133 -4.85 -5.75 -23.77
CA LEU A 133 -3.78 -6.56 -24.36
C LEU A 133 -4.14 -7.03 -25.77
N ASP A 134 -5.40 -7.40 -25.99
CA ASP A 134 -5.90 -7.79 -27.32
C ASP A 134 -5.83 -6.62 -28.31
N GLN A 135 -6.20 -5.41 -27.88
CA GLN A 135 -6.05 -4.19 -28.70
C GLN A 135 -4.58 -3.88 -29.03
N ILE A 136 -3.67 -4.01 -28.07
CA ILE A 136 -2.24 -3.80 -28.30
C ILE A 136 -1.68 -4.87 -29.24
N ALA A 137 -2.06 -6.13 -29.06
CA ALA A 137 -1.64 -7.24 -29.92
C ALA A 137 -2.12 -7.05 -31.37
N ALA A 138 -3.37 -6.64 -31.55
CA ALA A 138 -3.94 -6.31 -32.86
C ALA A 138 -3.18 -5.17 -33.55
N ASN A 139 -2.80 -4.12 -32.81
CA ASN A 139 -2.05 -2.99 -33.34
C ASN A 139 -0.59 -3.33 -33.71
N ILE A 140 0.00 -4.33 -33.05
CA ILE A 140 1.38 -4.80 -33.31
C ILE A 140 1.40 -5.93 -34.36
N GLY A 141 0.23 -6.41 -34.80
CA GLY A 141 0.13 -7.53 -35.74
C GLY A 141 0.48 -8.88 -35.12
N MET A 142 0.40 -8.99 -33.79
CA MET A 142 0.76 -10.19 -33.05
C MET A 142 -0.43 -11.16 -33.00
N SER A 143 -0.27 -12.37 -33.54
CA SER A 143 -1.35 -13.37 -33.68
C SER A 143 -1.61 -14.21 -32.42
N TRP A 144 -0.93 -13.92 -31.30
CA TRP A 144 -1.01 -14.73 -30.10
C TRP A 144 -2.11 -14.20 -29.18
N MET A 145 -3.10 -15.05 -28.88
CA MET A 145 -4.18 -14.70 -27.96
C MET A 145 -3.65 -14.68 -26.51
N PRO A 146 -3.80 -13.57 -25.77
CA PRO A 146 -3.39 -13.51 -24.36
C PRO A 146 -4.17 -14.53 -23.54
N THR A 147 -3.49 -15.52 -22.96
CA THR A 147 -4.13 -16.46 -22.02
C THR A 147 -4.29 -15.80 -20.65
N LEU A 148 -5.26 -16.27 -19.86
CA LEU A 148 -5.50 -15.78 -18.50
C LEU A 148 -4.22 -15.76 -17.64
N GLY A 149 -3.37 -16.80 -17.75
CA GLY A 149 -2.13 -16.90 -16.98
C GLY A 149 -1.13 -15.77 -17.27
N TRP A 150 -1.04 -15.33 -18.52
CA TRP A 150 -0.17 -14.23 -18.93
C TRP A 150 -0.61 -12.89 -18.31
N VAL A 151 -1.92 -12.65 -18.20
CA VAL A 151 -2.46 -11.43 -17.58
C VAL A 151 -2.13 -11.39 -16.10
N TRP A 152 -2.31 -12.50 -15.39
CA TRP A 152 -1.96 -12.59 -13.97
C TRP A 152 -0.46 -12.40 -13.72
N ALA A 153 0.39 -13.01 -14.54
CA ALA A 153 1.83 -12.85 -14.43
C ALA A 153 2.25 -11.38 -14.65
N MET A 154 1.69 -10.73 -15.68
CA MET A 154 1.95 -9.33 -15.98
C MET A 154 1.43 -8.40 -14.87
N ALA A 155 0.22 -8.65 -14.37
CA ALA A 155 -0.36 -7.88 -13.27
C ALA A 155 0.49 -8.00 -12.00
N LEU A 156 0.90 -9.22 -11.64
CA LEU A 156 1.78 -9.46 -10.49
C LEU A 156 3.14 -8.77 -10.66
N PHE A 157 3.71 -8.83 -11.87
CA PHE A 157 4.96 -8.13 -12.19
C PHE A 157 4.84 -6.62 -12.03
N PHE A 158 3.79 -6.00 -12.58
CA PHE A 158 3.57 -4.55 -12.43
C PHE A 158 3.30 -4.14 -10.98
N VAL A 159 2.54 -4.94 -10.23
CA VAL A 159 2.27 -4.70 -8.80
C VAL A 159 3.56 -4.77 -7.99
N LEU A 160 4.42 -5.76 -8.26
CA LEU A 160 5.72 -5.89 -7.60
C LEU A 160 6.64 -4.73 -7.96
N LEU A 161 6.73 -4.37 -9.24
CA LEU A 161 7.57 -3.26 -9.71
C LEU A 161 7.12 -1.92 -9.12
N ASN A 162 5.81 -1.67 -9.05
CA ASN A 162 5.24 -0.49 -8.40
C ASN A 162 5.51 -0.49 -6.88
N SER A 163 5.36 -1.65 -6.24
CA SER A 163 5.62 -1.78 -4.80
C SER A 163 7.09 -1.53 -4.49
N LEU A 164 8.00 -2.05 -5.31
CA LEU A 164 9.43 -1.91 -5.15
C LEU A 164 9.88 -0.47 -5.36
N SER A 165 9.43 0.19 -6.44
CA SER A 165 9.76 1.60 -6.69
C SER A 165 9.27 2.51 -5.57
N TYR A 166 8.04 2.30 -5.09
CA TYR A 166 7.47 3.05 -3.99
C TYR A 166 8.25 2.87 -2.67
N VAL A 167 8.62 1.64 -2.33
CA VAL A 167 9.41 1.34 -1.13
C VAL A 167 10.81 1.94 -1.22
N VAL A 168 11.46 1.88 -2.39
CA VAL A 168 12.78 2.49 -2.61
C VAL A 168 12.74 3.99 -2.35
N ILE A 169 11.75 4.69 -2.91
CA ILE A 169 11.56 6.13 -2.69
C ILE A 169 11.35 6.42 -1.20
N LEU A 170 10.48 5.66 -0.54
CA LEU A 170 10.22 5.85 0.89
C LEU A 170 11.45 5.60 1.75
N HIS A 171 12.20 4.55 1.48
CA HIS A 171 13.40 4.27 2.24
C HIS A 171 14.45 5.36 2.04
N ALA A 172 14.62 5.88 0.82
CA ALA A 172 15.50 7.01 0.52
C ALA A 172 15.08 8.28 1.27
N VAL A 173 13.77 8.61 1.26
CA VAL A 173 13.23 9.75 2.01
C VAL A 173 13.47 9.58 3.52
N PHE A 174 13.25 8.38 4.06
CA PHE A 174 13.48 8.12 5.48
C PHE A 174 14.95 8.14 5.87
N THR A 175 15.89 7.73 5.00
CA THR A 175 17.34 7.88 5.27
C THR A 175 17.81 9.32 5.29
N ILE A 176 17.08 10.25 4.66
CA ILE A 176 17.42 11.67 4.68
C ILE A 176 16.80 12.36 5.90
N LEU A 177 15.61 11.94 6.33
CA LEU A 177 14.86 12.57 7.43
C LEU A 177 15.26 12.09 8.84
N LEU A 178 15.80 10.87 8.97
CA LEU A 178 16.17 10.22 10.25
C LEU A 178 17.67 9.97 10.34
#